data_AF-A0A662S8N8-F1
#
_entry.id   AF-A0A662S8N8-F1
#
_cell.length_a   1.000
_cell.length_b   1.000
_cell.length_c   1.000
_cell.angle_alpha   90.00
_cell.angle_beta   90.00
_cell.angle_gamma   90.00
#
_symmetry.space_group_name_H-M   'P 1'
#
loop_
_entity.id
_entity.type
_entity.pdbx_description
1 polymer ?
#
loop_
_entity_poly.entity_id
_entity_poly.type
_entity_poly.pdbx_seq_one_letter_code
_entity_poly.pdbx_strand_id
1 'polypeptide(L)'
;MGMSCTAEQGKALDLIRQLHDKNGLINGKYFIEGPRPKDYMGTMCLPVYEMKGENLWQKIGYVRIKPNGKISFPRILKNQIRKEV
;
A
#
# COMPACT_ATOMS: atom_id res chain seq x y z
N MET A 1 25.39 -4.08 3.37
CA MET A 1 24.64 -2.80 3.31
C MET A 1 23.17 -3.13 3.15
N GLY A 2 22.33 -2.82 4.15
CA GLY A 2 20.89 -2.99 4.03
C GLY A 2 20.35 -2.02 2.97
N MET A 3 19.64 -2.53 1.97
CA MET A 3 19.04 -1.70 0.93
C MET A 3 17.89 -0.89 1.55
N SER A 4 18.06 0.43 1.62
CA SER A 4 17.11 1.34 2.26
C SER A 4 16.23 2.04 1.23
N CYS A 5 15.02 2.42 1.65
CA CYS A 5 14.15 3.32 0.89
C CYS A 5 14.75 4.73 0.81
N THR A 6 14.38 5.48 -0.23
CA THR A 6 14.60 6.94 -0.24
C THR A 6 13.76 7.62 0.86
N ALA A 7 14.15 8.82 1.29
CA ALA A 7 13.41 9.56 2.32
C ALA A 7 11.94 9.83 1.90
N GLU A 8 11.72 10.10 0.62
CA GLU A 8 10.43 10.34 0.01
C GLU A 8 9.56 9.08 -0.05
N GLN A 9 10.17 7.92 -0.32
CA GLN A 9 9.48 6.64 -0.20
C GLN A 9 9.14 6.32 1.26
N GLY A 10 10.01 6.66 2.21
CA GLY A 10 9.72 6.56 3.65
C GLY A 10 8.46 7.35 4.03
N LYS A 11 8.41 8.63 3.66
CA LYS A 11 7.22 9.48 3.88
C LYS A 11 5.96 8.92 3.23
N ALA A 12 6.07 8.40 2.02
CA ALA A 12 4.95 7.78 1.32
C ALA A 12 4.47 6.48 2.00
N LEU A 13 5.38 5.69 2.56
CA LEU A 13 5.03 4.52 3.37
C LEU A 13 4.30 4.91 4.65
N ASP A 14 4.72 5.97 5.33
CA ASP A 14 4.01 6.47 6.51
C ASP A 14 2.58 6.92 6.16
N LEU A 15 2.38 7.61 5.04
CA LEU A 15 1.03 7.95 4.55
C LEU A 15 0.18 6.71 4.29
N ILE A 16 0.76 5.64 3.73
CA ILE A 16 0.05 4.39 3.49
C ILE A 16 -0.32 3.71 4.81
N ARG A 17 0.58 3.72 5.81
CA ARG A 17 0.31 3.18 7.14
C ARG A 17 -0.81 3.93 7.86
N GLN A 18 -0.93 5.24 7.63
CA GLN A 18 -2.03 6.04 8.16
C GLN A 18 -3.39 5.69 7.54
N LEU A 19 -3.44 5.06 6.36
CA LEU A 19 -4.68 4.56 5.78
C LEU A 19 -5.18 3.28 6.45
N HIS A 20 -4.32 2.57 7.18
CA HIS A 20 -4.71 1.36 7.88
C HIS A 20 -5.40 1.71 9.20
N ASP A 21 -6.58 1.13 9.41
CA ASP A 21 -7.30 1.10 10.67
C ASP A 21 -6.52 0.30 11.74
N LYS A 22 -7.03 0.29 12.97
CA LYS A 22 -6.43 -0.43 14.11
C LYS A 22 -6.25 -1.94 13.87
N ASN A 23 -7.01 -2.52 12.94
CA ASN A 23 -6.92 -3.94 12.56
C ASN A 23 -5.95 -4.18 11.37
N GLY A 24 -5.25 -3.16 10.89
CA GLY A 24 -4.35 -3.23 9.74
C GLY A 24 -5.06 -3.21 8.38
N LEU A 25 -6.38 -3.03 8.37
CA LEU A 25 -7.18 -2.97 7.14
C LEU A 25 -7.57 -1.53 6.82
N ILE A 26 -7.82 -1.25 5.56
CA ILE A 26 -8.37 0.02 5.09
C ILE A 26 -9.86 -0.22 4.91
N ASN A 27 -10.67 0.54 5.65
CA ASN A 27 -12.13 0.47 5.66
C ASN A 27 -12.64 -0.92 6.05
N GLY A 28 -11.91 -1.62 6.91
CA GLY A 28 -12.21 -3.00 7.30
C GLY A 28 -12.19 -4.04 6.16
N LYS A 29 -11.75 -3.69 4.95
CA LYS A 29 -11.90 -4.55 3.76
C LYS A 29 -10.63 -4.76 2.95
N TYR A 30 -9.74 -3.77 2.89
CA TYR A 30 -8.54 -3.87 2.06
C TYR A 30 -7.29 -3.96 2.92
N PHE A 31 -6.29 -4.71 2.46
CA PHE A 31 -5.00 -4.81 3.11
C PHE A 31 -3.92 -4.42 2.12
N ILE A 32 -3.00 -3.55 2.52
CA ILE A 32 -1.79 -3.24 1.74
C ILE A 32 -0.62 -3.87 2.48
N GLU A 33 0.04 -4.82 1.84
CA GLU A 33 1.20 -5.48 2.41
C GLU A 33 2.40 -4.51 2.44
N GLY A 34 3.21 -4.61 3.49
CA GLY A 34 4.42 -3.79 3.63
C GLY A 34 5.49 -4.07 2.57
N PRO A 35 6.47 -3.17 2.44
CA PRO A 35 7.56 -3.30 1.47
C PRO A 35 8.46 -4.50 1.78
N ARG A 36 8.82 -5.27 0.76
CA ARG A 36 9.76 -6.39 0.85
C ARG A 36 11.17 -5.94 0.46
N PRO A 37 12.23 -6.65 0.85
CA PRO A 37 13.62 -6.31 0.48
C PRO A 37 13.85 -6.07 -1.02
N LYS A 38 13.09 -6.75 -1.89
CA LYS A 38 13.15 -6.60 -3.36
C LYS A 38 12.49 -5.32 -3.91
N ASP A 39 11.69 -4.63 -3.10
CA ASP A 39 10.98 -3.40 -3.51
C ASP A 39 11.86 -2.16 -3.37
N TYR A 40 12.91 -2.26 -2.56
CA TYR A 40 13.97 -1.26 -2.47
C TYR A 40 14.85 -1.36 -3.72
N MET A 41 15.42 -0.23 -4.20
CA MET A 41 16.13 -0.04 -5.50
C MET A 41 15.31 0.49 -6.68
N GLY A 42 14.03 0.82 -6.52
CA GLY A 42 13.24 1.39 -7.62
C GLY A 42 11.83 1.83 -7.22
N THR A 43 10.88 1.61 -8.12
CA THR A 43 9.46 1.80 -7.78
C THR A 43 9.00 0.65 -6.90
N MET A 44 8.69 0.92 -5.63
CA MET A 44 8.15 -0.07 -4.71
C MET A 44 6.76 -0.51 -5.16
N CYS A 45 6.48 -1.80 -5.13
CA CYS A 45 5.19 -2.34 -5.54
C CYS A 45 4.55 -3.12 -4.38
N LEU A 46 3.80 -2.41 -3.55
CA LEU A 46 3.12 -2.97 -2.38
C LEU A 46 1.84 -3.71 -2.80
N PRO A 47 1.75 -5.03 -2.59
CA PRO A 47 0.55 -5.79 -2.93
C PRO A 47 -0.69 -5.28 -2.18
N VAL A 48 -1.82 -5.21 -2.88
CA VAL A 48 -3.12 -4.87 -2.29
C VAL A 48 -4.04 -6.07 -2.38
N TYR A 49 -4.65 -6.41 -1.25
CA TYR A 49 -5.60 -7.50 -1.10
C TYR A 49 -6.97 -6.95 -0.68
N GLU A 50 -8.03 -7.56 -1.16
CA GLU A 50 -9.41 -7.34 -0.74
C GLU A 50 -9.89 -8.58 0.01
N MET A 51 -10.45 -8.38 1.20
CA MET A 51 -11.14 -9.41 1.97
C MET A 51 -12.50 -9.67 1.33
N LYS A 52 -12.74 -10.90 0.89
CA LYS A 52 -14.02 -11.35 0.29
C LYS A 52 -14.87 -12.19 1.24
N GLY A 53 -14.31 -12.62 2.37
CA GLY A 53 -14.98 -13.42 3.40
C GLY A 53 -14.01 -13.83 4.51
N GLU A 54 -14.49 -14.58 5.51
CA GLU A 54 -13.63 -15.17 6.55
C GLU A 54 -12.56 -16.04 5.87
N ASN A 55 -11.33 -15.53 5.82
CA ASN A 55 -10.14 -16.17 5.25
C ASN A 55 -9.94 -16.13 3.72
N LEU A 56 -10.78 -15.43 2.95
CA LEU A 56 -10.54 -15.25 1.51
C LEU A 56 -9.95 -13.88 1.20
N TRP A 57 -8.66 -13.87 0.85
CA TRP A 57 -7.95 -12.67 0.40
C TRP A 57 -7.69 -12.74 -1.09
N GLN A 58 -8.27 -11.80 -1.84
CA GLN A 58 -8.03 -11.67 -3.27
C GLN A 58 -7.05 -10.53 -3.54
N LYS A 59 -5.95 -10.81 -4.23
CA LYS A 59 -5.04 -9.75 -4.69
C LYS A 59 -5.73 -8.94 -5.79
N ILE A 60 -5.91 -7.64 -5.55
CA ILE A 60 -6.60 -6.73 -6.48
C ILE A 60 -5.63 -5.80 -7.22
N GLY A 61 -4.36 -5.76 -6.82
CA GLY A 61 -3.35 -4.98 -7.52
C GLY A 61 -2.15 -4.65 -6.65
N TYR A 62 -1.54 -3.50 -6.94
CA TYR A 62 -0.39 -2.98 -6.21
C TYR A 62 -0.53 -1.47 -5.99
N VAL A 63 -0.15 -0.98 -4.82
CA VAL A 63 0.21 0.42 -4.63
C VAL A 63 1.67 0.58 -5.07
N ARG A 64 1.91 1.52 -5.98
CA ARG A 64 3.24 1.81 -6.48
C ARG A 64 3.77 3.09 -5.86
N ILE A 65 4.96 3.05 -5.28
CA ILE A 65 5.65 4.23 -4.74
C ILE A 65 6.92 4.44 -5.55
N LYS A 66 6.93 5.51 -6.35
CA LYS A 66 8.12 5.88 -7.12
C LYS A 66 9.24 6.38 -6.18
N PRO A 67 10.50 6.38 -6.62
CA PRO A 67 11.63 6.91 -5.84
C PRO A 67 11.41 8.36 -5.36
N ASN A 68 10.65 9.16 -6.10
CA ASN A 68 10.31 10.54 -5.73
C ASN A 68 9.12 10.66 -4.75
N GLY A 69 8.68 9.55 -4.13
CA GLY A 69 7.56 9.51 -3.19
C GLY A 69 6.17 9.57 -3.83
N LYS A 70 6.03 9.63 -5.16
CA LYS A 70 4.71 9.65 -5.81
C LYS A 70 4.02 8.30 -5.66
N ILE A 71 2.85 8.31 -5.01
CA ILE A 71 2.01 7.13 -4.79
C ILE A 71 1.01 6.95 -5.94
N SER A 72 0.87 5.71 -6.42
CA SER A 72 -0.16 5.32 -7.39
C SER A 72 -0.95 4.14 -6.84
N PHE A 73 -2.23 4.38 -6.56
CA PHE A 73 -3.15 3.36 -6.05
C PHE A 73 -3.80 2.58 -7.20
N PRO A 74 -4.15 1.30 -6.99
CA PRO A 74 -5.02 0.59 -7.92
C PRO A 74 -6.38 1.27 -7.98
N ARG A 75 -7.02 1.25 -9.16
CA ARG A 75 -8.26 2.01 -9.44
C ARG A 75 -9.37 1.75 -8.42
N ILE A 76 -9.48 0.50 -7.95
CA ILE A 76 -10.45 0.07 -6.94
C ILE A 76 -10.22 0.82 -5.62
N LEU A 77 -8.99 0.83 -5.11
CA LEU A 77 -8.64 1.49 -3.86
C LEU A 77 -8.73 3.02 -3.98
N LYS A 78 -8.32 3.58 -5.13
CA LYS A 78 -8.42 5.03 -5.40
C LYS A 78 -9.86 5.54 -5.30
N ASN A 79 -10.83 4.75 -5.75
CA ASN A 79 -12.25 5.11 -5.66
C ASN A 79 -12.81 4.99 -4.23
N GLN A 80 -12.20 4.16 -3.38
CA GLN A 80 -12.62 3.98 -1.99
C GLN A 80 -12.04 5.07 -1.10
N ILE A 81 -10.73 5.32 -1.17
CA ILE A 81 -10.05 6.38 -0.41
C ILE A 81 -10.66 7.76 -0.72
N ARG A 82 -11.08 8.01 -1.96
CA ARG A 82 -11.68 9.30 -2.38
C ARG A 82 -13.15 9.48 -1.96
N LYS A 83 -13.81 8.44 -1.43
CA LYS A 83 -15.19 8.55 -0.95
C LYS A 83 -15.28 8.96 0.53
N GLU A 84 -14.17 8.92 1.26
CA GLU A 84 -14.10 9.30 2.68
C GLU A 84 -13.43 10.66 2.94
N VAL A 85 -13.01 11.37 1.88
CA VAL A 85 -12.54 12.76 1.93
C VAL A 85 -13.47 13.63 1.11
#